data_AF-A0A6I3FB60-F1
#
_entry.id   AF-A0A6I3FB60-F1
#
_cell.length_a   1.000
_cell.length_b   1.000
_cell.length_c   1.000
_cell.angle_alpha   90.00
_cell.angle_beta   90.00
_cell.angle_gamma   90.00
#
_symmetry.space_group_name_H-M   'P 1'
#
loop_
_entity.id
_entity.type
_entity.pdbx_description
1 polymer ?
#
loop_
_entity_poly.entity_id
_entity_poly.type
_entity_poly.pdbx_seq_one_letter_code
_entity_poly.pdbx_strand_id
1 'polypeptide(L)'
;MSNPIGPDSNESGGEFCPHEIKRPVMRQRWVDATFAHWPVEPDLVRAVLPAGLEPDLFDGHAWVSLVGFDMDGLRVTGLPPIPTTSHFPEFNVRTYVTGPSGPGVWFCSLDVPNWLPVLVARLGFALPYDRGSVDVQRTSTTIGWSVSRTWPDKSDGALSVRLTDERVDFSQDPLAVFLTSRWRLYATTVGGVLLTAPLIHEPWPLTKAELIDVRTGLADSAGLPVTGEPIVHHASRVSVLVGMPRLVAKPKNARSPIVVHFDDDCGVCSASVRFLRRFTDGTVTYEPNRYLDDPVLERLAEEALIVTGDGGPWFAVAAVSKALGRTGPLGRVVGGLIALPVVRSLAGIVYRLVARNRQRISARLGLVAACRLPDSE
;
A
#
# COMPACT_ATOMS: atom_id res chain seq x y z
N MET A 1 16.24 13.87 -46.01
CA MET A 1 15.13 12.94 -45.71
C MET A 1 15.04 12.82 -44.21
N SER A 2 14.25 13.72 -43.62
CA SER A 2 13.97 13.83 -42.20
C SER A 2 12.91 12.79 -41.84
N ASN A 3 13.27 11.82 -41.01
CA ASN A 3 12.30 10.88 -40.45
C ASN A 3 11.74 11.51 -39.15
N PRO A 4 10.42 11.71 -39.01
CA PRO A 4 9.83 12.25 -37.80
C PRO A 4 9.73 11.13 -36.75
N ILE A 5 10.40 11.32 -35.61
CA ILE A 5 10.28 10.45 -34.44
C ILE A 5 8.88 10.68 -33.84
N GLY A 6 8.09 9.61 -33.75
CA GLY A 6 6.73 9.61 -33.20
C GLY A 6 6.69 9.85 -31.68
N PRO A 7 5.53 10.21 -31.11
CA PRO A 7 5.43 10.78 -29.76
C PRO A 7 5.19 9.75 -28.63
N ASP A 8 5.76 8.53 -28.69
CA ASP A 8 5.42 7.47 -27.72
C ASP A 8 6.63 6.61 -27.26
N SER A 9 7.63 7.19 -26.59
CA SER A 9 8.63 6.39 -25.85
C SER A 9 9.43 7.08 -24.73
N ASN A 10 9.08 8.30 -24.29
CA ASN A 10 10.01 9.13 -23.48
C ASN A 10 9.58 9.45 -22.03
N GLU A 11 8.64 8.70 -21.45
CA GLU A 11 8.27 8.88 -20.03
C GLU A 11 9.06 7.98 -19.06
N SER A 12 9.86 7.04 -19.58
CA SER A 12 10.77 6.20 -18.81
C SER A 12 12.24 6.61 -19.01
N GLY A 13 12.82 7.23 -17.99
CA GLY A 13 14.25 7.05 -17.68
C GLY A 13 15.25 7.93 -18.43
N GLY A 14 15.08 9.25 -18.39
CA GLY A 14 16.20 10.16 -18.59
C GLY A 14 17.02 10.35 -17.31
N GLU A 15 18.30 10.70 -17.43
CA GLU A 15 19.14 11.16 -16.31
C GLU A 15 18.54 12.39 -15.61
N PHE A 16 17.77 13.19 -16.35
CA PHE A 16 17.15 14.41 -15.88
C PHE A 16 15.64 14.26 -15.67
N CYS A 17 15.12 15.01 -14.70
CA CYS A 17 13.70 15.01 -14.40
C CYS A 17 12.89 15.61 -15.56
N PRO A 18 11.83 14.93 -16.05
CA PRO A 18 11.00 15.44 -17.12
C PRO A 18 9.96 16.47 -16.64
N HIS A 19 9.82 16.70 -15.33
CA HIS A 19 8.81 17.60 -14.76
C HIS A 19 9.39 18.60 -13.77
N GLU A 20 8.58 19.61 -13.43
CA GLU A 20 8.92 20.66 -12.46
C GLU A 20 7.96 20.61 -11.25
N ILE A 21 8.50 20.77 -10.04
CA ILE A 21 7.73 20.95 -8.80
C ILE A 21 7.83 22.42 -8.37
N LYS A 22 6.87 23.23 -8.82
CA LYS A 22 6.82 24.67 -8.52
C LYS A 22 6.66 24.98 -7.02
N ARG A 23 5.98 24.09 -6.29
CA ARG A 23 5.69 24.24 -4.86
C ARG A 23 6.02 22.93 -4.14
N PRO A 24 7.30 22.68 -3.80
CA PRO A 24 7.65 21.49 -3.05
C PRO A 24 7.05 21.56 -1.66
N VAL A 25 6.49 20.47 -1.18
CA VAL A 25 5.97 20.35 0.19
C VAL A 25 7.08 19.96 1.16
N MET A 26 8.14 19.34 0.66
CA MET A 26 9.27 18.89 1.46
C MET A 26 10.58 19.01 0.68
N ARG A 27 11.64 19.36 1.39
CA ARG A 27 13.02 19.41 0.90
C ARG A 27 13.88 18.55 1.80
N GLN A 28 14.78 17.80 1.19
CA GLN A 28 15.69 16.92 1.90
C GLN A 28 16.99 16.73 1.12
N ARG A 29 18.05 16.33 1.82
CA ARG A 29 19.31 15.89 1.22
C ARG A 29 19.60 14.50 1.73
N TRP A 30 20.09 13.64 0.86
CA TRP A 30 20.53 12.30 1.23
C TRP A 30 22.04 12.29 1.13
N VAL A 31 22.71 11.92 2.23
CA VAL A 31 24.16 11.91 2.37
C VAL A 31 24.64 10.47 2.46
N ASP A 32 25.72 10.16 1.74
CA ASP A 32 26.30 8.83 1.63
C ASP A 32 25.31 7.74 1.20
N ALA A 33 24.47 8.05 0.21
CA ALA A 33 23.50 7.09 -0.28
C ALA A 33 24.21 5.86 -0.84
N THR A 34 23.98 4.72 -0.19
CA THR A 34 24.62 3.45 -0.48
C THR A 34 23.56 2.48 -0.95
N PHE A 35 23.75 1.91 -2.13
CA PHE A 35 22.79 1.05 -2.78
C PHE A 35 23.36 -0.35 -2.96
N ALA A 36 22.52 -1.36 -2.77
CA ALA A 36 22.72 -2.69 -3.30
C ALA A 36 21.45 -3.12 -4.05
N HIS A 37 21.62 -3.55 -5.30
CA HIS A 37 20.53 -3.84 -6.23
C HIS A 37 20.61 -5.29 -6.71
N TRP A 38 19.49 -6.00 -6.65
CA TRP A 38 19.38 -7.37 -7.16
C TRP A 38 18.30 -7.44 -8.25
N PRO A 39 18.57 -8.16 -9.36
CA PRO A 39 17.51 -8.60 -10.24
C PRO A 39 16.69 -9.69 -9.53
N VAL A 40 15.38 -9.67 -9.72
CA VAL A 40 14.45 -10.67 -9.20
C VAL A 40 13.41 -11.02 -10.25
N GLU A 41 12.74 -12.16 -10.03
CA GLU A 41 11.61 -12.56 -10.87
C GLU A 41 10.46 -11.54 -10.77
N PRO A 42 9.87 -11.09 -11.90
CA PRO A 42 8.77 -10.14 -11.91
C PRO A 42 7.57 -10.56 -11.05
N ASP A 43 7.31 -11.87 -10.96
CA ASP A 43 6.18 -12.42 -10.22
C ASP A 43 6.34 -12.23 -8.70
N LEU A 44 7.57 -12.23 -8.17
CA LEU A 44 7.83 -11.93 -6.76
C LEU A 44 7.43 -10.48 -6.43
N VAL A 45 7.81 -9.54 -7.29
CA VAL A 45 7.43 -8.13 -7.12
C VAL A 45 5.92 -7.98 -7.25
N ARG A 46 5.30 -8.59 -8.27
CA ARG A 46 3.84 -8.47 -8.47
C ARG A 46 3.03 -8.95 -7.27
N ALA A 47 3.50 -9.98 -6.56
CA ALA A 47 2.81 -10.53 -5.40
C ALA A 47 2.70 -9.56 -4.22
N VAL A 48 3.60 -8.57 -4.11
CA VAL A 48 3.61 -7.58 -3.01
C VAL A 48 3.00 -6.23 -3.39
N LEU A 49 2.71 -6.02 -4.68
CA LEU A 49 2.17 -4.76 -5.17
C LEU A 49 0.66 -4.63 -4.95
N PRO A 50 0.17 -3.43 -4.63
CA PRO A 50 -1.25 -3.13 -4.65
C PRO A 50 -1.81 -3.13 -6.08
N ALA A 51 -3.13 -3.31 -6.20
CA ALA A 51 -3.83 -3.19 -7.47
C ALA A 51 -3.55 -1.84 -8.16
N GLY A 52 -3.25 -1.88 -9.45
CA GLY A 52 -2.95 -0.72 -10.26
C GLY A 52 -1.47 -0.38 -10.40
N LEU A 53 -0.57 -1.16 -9.79
CA LEU A 53 0.86 -1.12 -10.07
C LEU A 53 1.30 -2.44 -10.71
N GLU A 54 2.21 -2.35 -11.66
CA GLU A 54 2.93 -3.50 -12.24
C GLU A 54 4.43 -3.35 -11.99
N PRO A 55 5.20 -4.45 -11.94
CA PRO A 55 6.65 -4.38 -11.89
C PRO A 55 7.19 -3.60 -13.11
N ASP A 56 8.09 -2.65 -12.86
CA ASP A 56 8.86 -2.02 -13.94
C ASP A 56 10.09 -2.87 -14.22
N LEU A 57 10.28 -3.23 -15.49
CA LEU A 57 11.27 -4.24 -15.89
C LEU A 57 12.44 -3.59 -16.61
N PHE A 58 13.63 -4.06 -16.31
CA PHE A 58 14.83 -3.77 -17.08
C PHE A 58 15.46 -5.08 -17.51
N ASP A 59 15.65 -5.24 -18.81
CA ASP A 59 16.17 -6.47 -19.42
C ASP A 59 15.40 -7.73 -18.98
N GLY A 60 14.07 -7.63 -18.91
CA GLY A 60 13.17 -8.72 -18.50
C GLY A 60 13.10 -8.98 -16.99
N HIS A 61 13.96 -8.36 -16.18
CA HIS A 61 13.98 -8.55 -14.73
C HIS A 61 13.30 -7.39 -13.99
N ALA A 62 12.61 -7.72 -12.89
CA ALA A 62 12.28 -6.71 -11.89
C ALA A 62 13.48 -6.51 -10.96
N TRP A 63 13.47 -5.45 -10.16
CA TRP A 63 14.61 -5.10 -9.33
C TRP A 63 14.21 -4.73 -7.91
N VAL A 64 15.02 -5.16 -6.94
CA VAL A 64 14.89 -4.84 -5.52
C VAL A 64 16.15 -4.16 -5.06
N SER A 65 16.03 -3.16 -4.19
CA SER A 65 17.18 -2.42 -3.69
C SER A 65 17.11 -2.22 -2.18
N LEU A 66 18.24 -2.45 -1.54
CA LEU A 66 18.53 -1.95 -0.20
C LEU A 66 19.25 -0.62 -0.33
N VAL A 67 18.78 0.39 0.39
CA VAL A 67 19.36 1.73 0.33
C VAL A 67 19.53 2.30 1.73
N GLY A 68 20.77 2.55 2.13
CA GLY A 68 21.10 3.28 3.36
C GLY A 68 21.56 4.70 3.03
N PHE A 69 21.05 5.70 3.74
CA PHE A 69 21.53 7.08 3.65
C PHE A 69 21.25 7.87 4.93
N ASP A 70 22.01 8.95 5.14
CA ASP A 70 21.68 9.93 6.17
C ASP A 70 20.78 11.01 5.58
N MET A 71 19.59 11.13 6.14
CA MET A 71 18.69 12.25 5.86
C MET A 71 19.30 13.51 6.48
N ASP A 72 19.45 14.57 5.69
CA ASP A 72 20.04 15.85 6.10
C ASP A 72 19.16 17.04 5.67
N GLY A 73 18.79 17.87 6.64
CA GLY A 73 18.03 19.09 6.41
C GLY A 73 16.59 18.84 5.97
N LEU A 74 15.95 17.76 6.45
CA LEU A 74 14.54 17.50 6.21
C LEU A 74 13.70 18.69 6.65
N ARG A 75 12.95 19.29 5.72
CA ARG A 75 12.13 20.48 5.98
C ARG A 75 10.82 20.42 5.23
N VAL A 76 9.73 20.59 5.98
CA VAL A 76 8.38 20.81 5.42
C VAL A 76 8.23 22.29 5.09
N THR A 77 7.77 22.58 3.87
CA THR A 77 7.61 23.96 3.38
C THR A 77 6.55 24.69 4.21
N GLY A 78 6.90 25.87 4.71
CA GLY A 78 6.01 26.71 5.52
C GLY A 78 6.03 26.42 7.03
N LEU A 79 6.75 25.40 7.49
CA LEU A 79 6.93 25.09 8.90
C LEU A 79 8.36 25.43 9.39
N PRO A 80 8.54 25.81 10.67
CA PRO A 80 9.86 25.92 11.27
C PRO A 80 10.54 24.53 11.29
N PRO A 81 11.89 24.45 11.26
CA PRO A 81 12.59 23.20 11.47
C PRO A 81 12.16 22.57 12.80
N ILE A 82 11.73 21.30 12.75
CA ILE A 82 11.37 20.58 13.95
C ILE A 82 12.66 20.02 14.57
N PRO A 83 13.02 20.40 15.81
CA PRO A 83 14.23 19.90 16.48
C PRO A 83 14.28 18.37 16.43
N THR A 84 15.47 17.79 16.26
CA THR A 84 15.76 16.34 16.25
C THR A 84 15.19 15.51 15.09
N THR A 85 14.49 16.13 14.13
CA THR A 85 13.93 15.40 12.96
C THR A 85 14.47 15.87 11.61
N SER A 86 15.35 16.88 11.60
CA SER A 86 15.99 17.33 10.37
C SER A 86 17.15 16.44 9.94
N HIS A 87 17.72 15.63 10.84
CA HIS A 87 18.82 14.70 10.55
C HIS A 87 18.56 13.34 11.19
N PHE A 88 18.61 12.27 10.40
CA PHE A 88 18.51 10.89 10.88
C PHE A 88 18.94 9.90 9.78
N PRO A 89 19.52 8.75 10.15
CA PRO A 89 19.75 7.67 9.20
C PRO A 89 18.44 7.01 8.80
N GLU A 90 18.31 6.70 7.52
CA GLU A 90 17.20 5.96 6.94
C GLU A 90 17.74 4.77 6.13
N PHE A 91 17.10 3.62 6.29
CA PHE A 91 17.40 2.44 5.50
C PHE A 91 16.11 1.92 4.88
N ASN A 92 16.05 1.78 3.57
CA ASN A 92 14.82 1.35 2.89
C ASN A 92 15.03 0.11 2.02
N VAL A 93 13.95 -0.65 1.91
CA VAL A 93 13.75 -1.68 0.89
C VAL A 93 12.80 -1.11 -0.13
N ARG A 94 13.20 -1.08 -1.41
CA ARG A 94 12.36 -0.57 -2.48
C ARG A 94 12.40 -1.45 -3.72
N THR A 95 11.36 -1.33 -4.52
CA THR A 95 11.27 -1.87 -5.88
C THR A 95 10.75 -0.82 -6.85
N TYR A 96 10.73 -1.17 -8.13
CA TYR A 96 10.45 -0.28 -9.25
C TYR A 96 9.17 -0.73 -9.93
N VAL A 97 8.28 0.24 -10.19
CA VAL A 97 6.92 -0.04 -10.61
C VAL A 97 6.48 0.91 -11.71
N THR A 98 5.62 0.42 -12.59
CA THR A 98 4.87 1.25 -13.51
C THR A 98 3.44 1.36 -13.02
N GLY A 99 2.97 2.60 -12.85
CA GLY A 99 1.61 2.89 -12.42
C GLY A 99 0.88 3.86 -13.37
N PRO A 100 -0.35 4.26 -13.04
CA PRO A 100 -1.19 5.06 -13.95
C PRO A 100 -0.68 6.48 -14.16
N SER A 101 0.33 6.91 -13.40
CA SER A 101 1.01 8.20 -13.58
C SER A 101 2.44 8.03 -14.10
N GLY A 102 2.79 6.86 -14.63
CA GLY A 102 4.10 6.51 -15.16
C GLY A 102 5.00 5.73 -14.19
N PRO A 103 6.26 5.48 -14.56
CA PRO A 103 7.22 4.70 -13.75
C PRO A 103 7.60 5.39 -12.44
N GLY A 104 7.83 4.65 -11.37
CA GLY A 104 8.14 5.18 -10.05
C GLY A 104 8.77 4.15 -9.13
N VAL A 105 8.95 4.55 -7.88
CA VAL A 105 9.39 3.65 -6.81
C VAL A 105 8.23 3.25 -5.91
N TRP A 106 8.27 1.99 -5.48
CA TRP A 106 7.45 1.47 -4.40
C TRP A 106 8.37 1.11 -3.23
N PHE A 107 8.13 1.71 -2.07
CA PHE A 107 8.86 1.38 -0.86
C PHE A 107 8.15 0.24 -0.15
N CYS A 108 8.88 -0.82 0.15
CA CYS A 108 8.37 -1.93 0.95
C CYS A 108 8.55 -1.65 2.44
N SER A 109 9.65 -1.00 2.82
CA SER A 109 9.87 -0.45 4.16
C SER A 109 10.79 0.76 4.12
N LEU A 110 10.63 1.67 5.09
CA LEU A 110 11.59 2.74 5.38
C LEU A 110 11.89 2.75 6.88
N ASP A 111 13.00 2.14 7.26
CA ASP A 111 13.42 1.95 8.64
C ASP A 111 14.16 3.18 9.18
N VAL A 112 13.68 3.73 10.29
CA VAL A 112 14.24 4.95 10.92
C VAL A 112 14.28 4.86 12.46
N PRO A 113 15.17 5.61 13.13
CA PRO A 113 15.27 5.65 14.59
C PRO A 113 14.20 6.49 15.29
N ASN A 114 13.49 7.36 14.56
CA ASN A 114 12.63 8.37 15.18
C ASN A 114 11.14 8.14 14.86
N TRP A 115 10.30 8.13 15.89
CA TRP A 115 8.84 7.93 15.74
C TRP A 115 8.12 9.10 15.06
N LEU A 116 8.65 10.32 15.16
CA LEU A 116 7.98 11.50 14.61
C LEU A 116 7.95 11.50 13.07
N PRO A 117 9.08 11.24 12.36
CA PRO A 117 9.05 10.96 10.92
C PRO A 117 8.11 9.80 10.54
N VAL A 118 8.10 8.71 11.33
CA VAL A 118 7.20 7.55 11.10
C VAL A 118 5.74 7.97 11.06
N LEU A 119 5.30 8.73 12.05
CA LEU A 119 3.90 9.18 12.15
C LEU A 119 3.53 10.13 11.01
N VAL A 120 4.37 11.11 10.72
CA VAL A 120 4.12 12.10 9.65
C VAL A 120 4.06 11.42 8.29
N ALA A 121 4.98 10.53 7.98
CA ALA A 121 5.03 9.85 6.68
C ALA A 121 3.85 8.88 6.49
N ARG A 122 3.48 8.09 7.52
CA ARG A 122 2.32 7.19 7.45
C ARG A 122 1.00 7.96 7.30
N LEU A 123 0.83 9.07 8.00
CA LEU A 123 -0.41 9.86 7.93
C LEU A 123 -0.50 10.74 6.67
N GLY A 124 0.61 11.36 6.25
CA GLY A 124 0.63 12.32 5.14
C GLY A 124 0.88 11.70 3.77
N PHE A 125 1.69 10.64 3.69
CA PHE A 125 2.15 10.02 2.45
C PHE A 125 1.76 8.55 2.32
N ALA A 126 1.20 7.94 3.37
CA ALA A 126 0.91 6.51 3.44
C ALA A 126 2.12 5.60 3.16
N LEU A 127 3.33 6.08 3.52
CA LEU A 127 4.56 5.33 3.34
C LEU A 127 4.79 4.35 4.50
N PRO A 128 5.36 3.15 4.24
CA PRO A 128 5.61 2.14 5.26
C PRO A 128 6.87 2.47 6.09
N TYR A 129 6.83 3.59 6.80
CA TYR A 129 7.90 3.93 7.74
C TYR A 129 7.85 3.01 8.95
N ASP A 130 8.97 2.37 9.25
CA ASP A 130 9.10 1.38 10.30
C ASP A 130 10.09 1.87 11.35
N ARG A 131 9.92 1.36 12.58
CA ARG A 131 10.72 1.82 13.72
C ARG A 131 11.78 0.77 14.03
N GLY A 132 13.04 1.21 14.04
CA GLY A 132 14.18 0.37 14.38
C GLY A 132 15.39 1.19 14.82
N SER A 133 16.44 0.56 15.34
CA SER A 133 17.75 1.25 15.35
C SER A 133 18.32 1.23 13.95
N VAL A 134 18.95 2.32 13.55
CA VAL A 134 19.74 2.40 12.32
C VAL A 134 21.07 3.01 12.72
N ASP A 135 22.13 2.23 12.60
CA ASP A 135 23.48 2.60 12.97
C ASP A 135 24.33 2.69 11.71
N VAL A 136 25.21 3.68 11.69
CA VAL A 136 26.07 3.96 10.54
C VAL A 136 27.52 4.11 10.98
N GLN A 137 28.40 3.36 10.31
CA GLN A 137 29.83 3.36 10.54
C GLN A 137 30.55 3.85 9.29
N ARG A 138 31.45 4.81 9.45
CA ARG A 138 32.15 5.47 8.34
C ARG A 138 33.64 5.50 8.59
N THR A 139 34.39 5.20 7.54
CA THR A 139 35.84 5.44 7.46
C THR A 139 36.14 6.22 6.18
N SER A 140 37.42 6.46 5.89
CA SER A 140 37.82 7.08 4.62
C SER A 140 37.60 6.18 3.40
N THR A 141 37.44 4.86 3.59
CA THR A 141 37.36 3.89 2.48
C THR A 141 36.16 2.96 2.56
N THR A 142 35.38 3.00 3.65
CA THR A 142 34.25 2.10 3.86
C THR A 142 33.07 2.82 4.49
N ILE A 143 31.87 2.39 4.13
CA ILE A 143 30.64 2.76 4.83
C ILE A 143 29.82 1.51 5.13
N GLY A 144 29.28 1.45 6.34
CA GLY A 144 28.45 0.34 6.82
C GLY A 144 27.17 0.85 7.46
N TRP A 145 26.06 0.21 7.11
CA TRP A 145 24.73 0.44 7.64
C TRP A 145 24.26 -0.83 8.34
N SER A 146 23.65 -0.69 9.52
CA SER A 146 23.00 -1.81 10.21
C SER A 146 21.68 -1.39 10.81
N VAL A 147 20.67 -2.25 10.67
CA VAL A 147 19.29 -1.99 11.07
C VAL A 147 18.80 -3.10 11.98
N SER A 148 18.08 -2.72 13.04
CA SER A 148 17.29 -3.63 13.88
C SER A 148 15.87 -3.07 14.01
N ARG A 149 14.95 -3.57 13.18
CA ARG A 149 13.53 -3.19 13.19
C ARG A 149 12.86 -3.80 14.42
N THR A 150 12.12 -2.98 15.15
CA THR A 150 11.34 -3.40 16.32
C THR A 150 9.83 -3.31 16.10
N TRP A 151 9.39 -2.57 15.08
CA TRP A 151 7.98 -2.43 14.71
C TRP A 151 7.84 -2.13 13.20
N PRO A 152 6.81 -2.65 12.51
CA PRO A 152 5.65 -3.41 13.02
C PRO A 152 5.95 -4.85 13.41
N ASP A 153 7.01 -5.41 12.86
CA ASP A 153 7.56 -6.73 13.13
C ASP A 153 9.04 -6.62 13.51
N LYS A 154 9.65 -7.73 13.92
CA LYS A 154 11.08 -7.81 14.18
C LYS A 154 11.79 -8.31 12.94
N SER A 155 12.74 -7.52 12.44
CA SER A 155 13.58 -7.87 11.29
C SER A 155 14.91 -7.14 11.41
N ASP A 156 15.92 -7.56 10.66
CA ASP A 156 17.21 -6.90 10.62
C ASP A 156 17.74 -6.76 9.20
N GLY A 157 18.69 -5.86 9.03
CA GLY A 157 19.37 -5.63 7.77
C GLY A 157 20.77 -5.07 7.98
N ALA A 158 21.63 -5.24 7.00
CA ALA A 158 22.94 -4.60 6.98
C ALA A 158 23.43 -4.42 5.54
N LEU A 159 24.23 -3.39 5.31
CA LEU A 159 24.92 -3.16 4.04
C LEU A 159 26.24 -2.47 4.33
N SER A 160 27.35 -3.16 4.06
CA SER A 160 28.70 -2.62 4.19
C SER A 160 29.42 -2.69 2.85
N VAL A 161 30.04 -1.59 2.47
CA VAL A 161 30.70 -1.45 1.16
C VAL A 161 32.05 -0.75 1.29
N ARG A 162 32.94 -1.04 0.35
CA ARG A 162 34.18 -0.29 0.11
C ARG A 162 33.92 0.75 -0.98
N LEU A 163 34.29 1.98 -0.70
CA LEU A 163 34.16 3.10 -1.62
C LEU A 163 35.22 3.02 -2.71
N THR A 164 34.84 3.37 -3.94
CA THR A 164 35.76 3.53 -5.07
C THR A 164 35.61 4.91 -5.70
N ASP A 165 36.61 5.31 -6.49
CA ASP A 165 36.58 6.55 -7.26
C ASP A 165 36.03 6.35 -8.70
N GLU A 166 35.60 5.13 -9.05
CA GLU A 166 35.07 4.83 -10.37
C GLU A 166 33.65 5.39 -10.52
N ARG A 167 33.52 6.50 -11.26
CA ARG A 167 32.23 7.13 -11.56
C ARG A 167 31.43 6.29 -12.56
N VAL A 168 30.12 6.25 -12.34
CA VAL A 168 29.18 5.66 -13.31
C VAL A 168 28.88 6.68 -14.41
N ASP A 169 29.10 6.28 -15.67
CA ASP A 169 28.70 7.05 -16.83
C ASP A 169 27.28 6.64 -17.25
N PHE A 170 26.30 7.47 -16.93
CA PHE A 170 24.89 7.20 -17.27
C PHE A 170 24.62 7.04 -18.77
N SER A 171 25.48 7.59 -19.65
CA SER A 171 25.33 7.42 -21.10
C SER A 171 25.67 5.99 -21.56
N GLN A 172 26.46 5.27 -20.77
CA GLN A 172 26.90 3.90 -21.03
C GLN A 172 26.21 2.89 -20.09
N ASP A 173 25.51 3.35 -19.06
CA ASP A 173 24.84 2.52 -18.06
C ASP A 173 23.34 2.86 -17.92
N PRO A 174 22.51 2.39 -18.87
CA PRO A 174 21.06 2.59 -18.80
C PRO A 174 20.41 1.91 -17.59
N LEU A 175 21.04 0.87 -17.03
CA LEU A 175 20.55 0.22 -15.81
C LEU A 175 20.73 1.12 -14.60
N ALA A 176 21.86 1.83 -14.47
CA ALA A 176 22.05 2.80 -13.40
C ALA A 176 21.03 3.94 -13.49
N VAL A 177 20.69 4.41 -14.70
CA VAL A 177 19.59 5.38 -14.90
C VAL A 177 18.27 4.80 -14.42
N PHE A 178 17.94 3.56 -14.83
CA PHE A 178 16.74 2.86 -14.39
C PHE A 178 16.70 2.68 -12.86
N LEU A 179 17.80 2.38 -12.20
CA LEU A 179 17.83 2.11 -10.76
C LEU A 179 17.79 3.38 -9.89
N THR A 180 18.20 4.54 -10.43
CA THR A 180 18.41 5.75 -9.61
C THR A 180 17.56 6.95 -10.03
N SER A 181 17.32 7.15 -11.33
CA SER A 181 16.60 8.33 -11.87
C SER A 181 15.09 8.13 -11.81
N ARG A 182 14.54 8.21 -10.59
CA ARG A 182 13.12 7.95 -10.31
C ARG A 182 12.40 9.20 -9.81
N TRP A 183 11.44 9.65 -10.62
CA TRP A 183 10.83 10.97 -10.49
C TRP A 183 9.48 10.99 -9.77
N ARG A 184 9.08 9.87 -9.16
CA ARG A 184 7.85 9.73 -8.39
C ARG A 184 7.90 8.51 -7.49
N LEU A 185 7.15 8.58 -6.39
CA LEU A 185 6.81 7.44 -5.56
C LEU A 185 5.33 7.09 -5.70
N TYR A 186 5.02 5.83 -5.42
CA TYR A 186 3.66 5.35 -5.16
C TYR A 186 3.55 4.88 -3.71
N ALA A 187 2.36 5.04 -3.15
CA ALA A 187 2.03 4.60 -1.80
C ALA A 187 0.55 4.21 -1.74
N THR A 188 0.17 3.38 -0.77
CA THR A 188 -1.22 2.95 -0.62
C THR A 188 -1.71 3.25 0.77
N THR A 189 -2.83 3.97 0.87
CA THR A 189 -3.48 4.23 2.17
C THR A 189 -3.93 2.93 2.82
N VAL A 190 -4.19 2.95 4.14
CA VAL A 190 -4.78 1.81 4.87
C VAL A 190 -6.08 1.30 4.21
N GLY A 191 -6.83 2.17 3.53
CA GLY A 191 -8.05 1.83 2.80
C GLY A 191 -7.83 1.28 1.38
N GLY A 192 -6.60 0.97 0.98
CA GLY A 192 -6.28 0.43 -0.36
C GLY A 192 -6.27 1.47 -1.48
N VAL A 193 -6.33 2.76 -1.15
CA VAL A 193 -6.34 3.83 -2.17
C VAL A 193 -4.92 4.21 -2.56
N LEU A 194 -4.62 4.13 -3.85
CA LEU A 194 -3.32 4.44 -4.44
C LEU A 194 -3.07 5.96 -4.49
N LEU A 195 -1.92 6.36 -3.99
CA LEU A 195 -1.37 7.71 -3.98
C LEU A 195 -0.11 7.75 -4.82
N THR A 196 0.20 8.92 -5.37
CA THR A 196 1.50 9.20 -5.98
C THR A 196 1.99 10.59 -5.57
N ALA A 197 3.29 10.75 -5.39
CA ALA A 197 3.92 12.04 -5.17
C ALA A 197 5.11 12.21 -6.13
N PRO A 198 5.24 13.35 -6.82
CA PRO A 198 6.39 13.60 -7.69
C PRO A 198 7.63 13.91 -6.84
N LEU A 199 8.79 13.47 -7.34
CA LEU A 199 10.11 13.67 -6.76
C LEU A 199 11.00 14.33 -7.81
N ILE A 200 11.80 15.32 -7.41
CA ILE A 200 12.88 15.88 -8.23
C ILE A 200 14.18 15.73 -7.45
N HIS A 201 15.21 15.26 -8.12
CA HIS A 201 16.57 15.30 -7.64
C HIS A 201 17.51 15.70 -8.78
N GLU A 202 18.70 16.15 -8.42
CA GLU A 202 19.79 16.30 -9.40
C GLU A 202 20.29 14.93 -9.88
N PRO A 203 20.94 14.83 -11.05
CA PRO A 203 21.62 13.61 -11.44
C PRO A 203 22.54 13.10 -10.32
N TRP A 204 22.51 11.80 -10.08
CA TRP A 204 23.26 11.23 -8.98
C TRP A 204 24.77 11.31 -9.25
N PRO A 205 25.59 11.79 -8.30
CA PRO A 205 27.04 11.70 -8.41
C PRO A 205 27.49 10.28 -8.06
N LEU A 206 27.07 9.31 -8.87
CA LEU A 206 27.15 7.89 -8.59
C LEU A 206 28.56 7.36 -8.86
N THR A 207 29.11 6.60 -7.91
CA THR A 207 30.31 5.79 -8.08
C THR A 207 29.99 4.32 -7.84
N LYS A 208 30.81 3.43 -8.41
CA LYS A 208 30.77 2.01 -8.05
C LYS A 208 31.29 1.82 -6.63
N ALA A 209 30.80 0.80 -5.95
CA ALA A 209 31.31 0.37 -4.66
C ALA A 209 31.46 -1.15 -4.66
N GLU A 210 32.33 -1.68 -3.81
CA GLU A 210 32.50 -3.12 -3.66
C GLU A 210 31.77 -3.60 -2.42
N LEU A 211 31.02 -4.70 -2.54
CA LEU A 211 30.34 -5.28 -1.40
C LEU A 211 31.36 -5.86 -0.39
N ILE A 212 31.18 -5.55 0.90
CA ILE A 212 31.91 -6.18 2.01
C ILE A 212 31.02 -7.19 2.72
N ASP A 213 29.81 -6.78 3.10
CA ASP A 213 28.85 -7.59 3.83
C ASP A 213 27.41 -7.10 3.59
N VAL A 214 26.45 -8.01 3.64
CA VAL A 214 25.03 -7.70 3.52
C VAL A 214 24.18 -8.66 4.34
N ARG A 215 23.16 -8.12 5.03
CA ARG A 215 22.06 -8.89 5.59
C ARG A 215 20.75 -8.42 5.00
N THR A 216 19.98 -9.35 4.45
CA THR A 216 18.80 -9.09 3.61
C THR A 216 17.48 -9.28 4.34
N GLY A 217 17.49 -9.50 5.66
CA GLY A 217 16.29 -9.85 6.43
C GLY A 217 15.12 -8.87 6.24
N LEU A 218 15.38 -7.57 6.06
CA LEU A 218 14.34 -6.57 5.73
C LEU A 218 13.66 -6.85 4.38
N ALA A 219 14.40 -7.30 3.37
CA ALA A 219 13.85 -7.68 2.07
C ALA A 219 13.03 -8.98 2.19
N ASP A 220 13.51 -9.95 2.98
CA ASP A 220 12.78 -11.19 3.27
C ASP A 220 11.45 -10.91 4.00
N SER A 221 11.47 -10.04 5.02
CA SER A 221 10.27 -9.58 5.75
C SER A 221 9.28 -8.85 4.82
N ALA A 222 9.79 -8.15 3.80
CA ALA A 222 8.98 -7.52 2.77
C ALA A 222 8.41 -8.51 1.72
N GLY A 223 8.69 -9.81 1.83
CA GLY A 223 8.26 -10.82 0.85
C GLY A 223 9.06 -10.81 -0.45
N LEU A 224 10.26 -10.20 -0.43
CA LEU A 224 11.14 -10.03 -1.58
C LEU A 224 12.53 -10.62 -1.28
N PRO A 225 12.65 -11.95 -1.11
CA PRO A 225 13.94 -12.57 -0.88
C PRO A 225 14.87 -12.32 -2.08
N VAL A 226 16.07 -11.83 -1.79
CA VAL A 226 17.10 -11.54 -2.80
C VAL A 226 18.28 -12.51 -2.64
N THR A 227 18.83 -12.97 -3.75
CA THR A 227 19.97 -13.91 -3.76
C THR A 227 20.95 -13.53 -4.85
N GLY A 228 22.20 -13.98 -4.72
CA GLY A 228 23.28 -13.65 -5.66
C GLY A 228 24.00 -12.34 -5.34
N GLU A 229 24.91 -11.97 -6.23
CA GLU A 229 25.77 -10.79 -6.07
C GLU A 229 25.03 -9.51 -6.52
N PRO A 230 24.90 -8.49 -5.65
CA PRO A 230 24.27 -7.23 -6.02
C PRO A 230 25.18 -6.36 -6.88
N ILE A 231 24.54 -5.48 -7.65
CA ILE A 231 25.19 -4.26 -8.13
C ILE A 231 25.21 -3.25 -6.98
N VAL A 232 26.37 -2.67 -6.70
CA VAL A 232 26.54 -1.76 -5.56
C VAL A 232 27.01 -0.39 -6.02
N HIS A 233 26.34 0.64 -5.53
CA HIS A 233 26.66 2.03 -5.83
C HIS A 233 26.77 2.88 -4.56
N HIS A 234 27.53 3.96 -4.66
CA HIS A 234 27.58 5.03 -3.66
C HIS A 234 27.32 6.38 -4.33
N ALA A 235 26.68 7.28 -3.61
CA ALA A 235 26.60 8.69 -3.97
C ALA A 235 26.83 9.54 -2.73
N SER A 236 27.81 10.46 -2.81
CA SER A 236 28.19 11.31 -1.68
C SER A 236 27.04 12.16 -1.16
N ARG A 237 26.27 12.79 -2.07
CA ARG A 237 25.10 13.56 -1.72
C ARG A 237 24.16 13.77 -2.90
N VAL A 238 22.86 13.79 -2.64
CA VAL A 238 21.84 14.27 -3.59
C VAL A 238 20.82 15.15 -2.90
N SER A 239 20.37 16.20 -3.58
CA SER A 239 19.29 17.08 -3.10
C SER A 239 17.96 16.64 -3.69
N VAL A 240 16.93 16.47 -2.86
CA VAL A 240 15.61 15.97 -3.26
C VAL A 240 14.50 16.95 -2.87
N LEU A 241 13.58 17.17 -3.80
CA LEU A 241 12.35 17.92 -3.62
C LEU A 241 11.16 16.95 -3.77
N VAL A 242 10.23 17.01 -2.82
CA VAL A 242 9.01 16.21 -2.84
C VAL A 242 7.82 17.12 -3.07
N GLY A 243 6.96 16.76 -4.03
CA GLY A 243 5.72 17.45 -4.31
C GLY A 243 4.55 16.90 -3.50
N MET A 244 3.42 17.60 -3.57
CA MET A 244 2.21 17.20 -2.85
C MET A 244 1.72 15.82 -3.31
N PRO A 245 1.46 14.88 -2.40
CA PRO A 245 0.79 13.63 -2.73
C PRO A 245 -0.58 13.90 -3.34
N ARG A 246 -0.89 13.14 -4.39
CA ARG A 246 -2.20 13.16 -5.05
C ARG A 246 -2.74 11.75 -5.16
N LEU A 247 -4.06 11.65 -5.07
CA LEU A 247 -4.76 10.42 -5.40
C LEU A 247 -4.51 10.10 -6.87
N VAL A 248 -4.00 8.90 -7.13
CA VAL A 248 -4.10 8.32 -8.46
C VAL A 248 -5.59 8.04 -8.63
N ALA A 249 -6.20 8.59 -9.70
CA ALA A 249 -7.66 8.60 -9.90
C ALA A 249 -8.28 7.28 -9.40
N LYS A 250 -9.36 7.38 -8.60
CA LYS A 250 -10.02 6.23 -7.95
C LYS A 250 -9.96 5.04 -8.90
N PRO A 251 -9.51 3.84 -8.48
CA PRO A 251 -9.70 2.66 -9.29
C PRO A 251 -11.15 2.71 -9.78
N LYS A 252 -11.36 2.56 -11.09
CA LYS A 252 -12.71 2.34 -11.61
C LYS A 252 -13.20 1.13 -10.85
N ASN A 253 -13.96 1.40 -9.80
CA ASN A 253 -14.59 0.40 -8.95
C ASN A 253 -15.60 -0.30 -9.86
N ALA A 254 -15.16 -1.26 -10.65
CA ALA A 254 -15.91 -2.48 -10.70
C ALA A 254 -15.68 -3.12 -9.31
N ARG A 255 -16.37 -2.58 -8.29
CA ARG A 255 -16.46 -3.28 -7.00
C ARG A 255 -16.98 -4.66 -7.35
N SER A 256 -16.25 -5.71 -6.98
CA SER A 256 -16.70 -7.07 -7.21
C SER A 256 -18.12 -7.21 -6.69
N PRO A 257 -19.06 -7.72 -7.50
CA PRO A 257 -20.43 -7.95 -7.06
C PRO A 257 -20.43 -8.80 -5.79
N ILE A 258 -21.33 -8.48 -4.88
CA ILE A 258 -21.62 -9.31 -3.71
C ILE A 258 -23.06 -9.77 -3.75
N VAL A 259 -23.33 -10.95 -3.19
CA VAL A 259 -24.69 -11.46 -3.00
C VAL A 259 -24.97 -11.54 -1.50
N VAL A 260 -26.00 -10.82 -1.07
CA VAL A 260 -26.53 -10.83 0.30
C VAL A 260 -27.62 -11.88 0.37
N HIS A 261 -27.34 -12.97 1.07
CA HIS A 261 -28.27 -14.07 1.30
C HIS A 261 -29.05 -13.85 2.59
N PHE A 262 -30.38 -13.93 2.54
CA PHE A 262 -31.26 -13.66 3.68
C PHE A 262 -32.42 -14.65 3.81
N ASP A 263 -32.88 -14.84 5.03
CA ASP A 263 -34.10 -15.60 5.37
C ASP A 263 -35.35 -14.79 4.98
N ASP A 264 -36.05 -15.19 3.93
CA ASP A 264 -37.21 -14.49 3.39
C ASP A 264 -38.52 -14.80 4.12
N ASP A 265 -38.52 -15.82 4.98
CA ASP A 265 -39.57 -16.09 5.96
C ASP A 265 -39.42 -15.25 7.24
N CYS A 266 -38.28 -14.55 7.41
CA CYS A 266 -38.06 -13.63 8.52
C CYS A 266 -38.41 -12.17 8.15
N GLY A 267 -39.41 -11.61 8.83
CA GLY A 267 -39.86 -10.22 8.64
C GLY A 267 -38.78 -9.16 8.91
N VAL A 268 -37.95 -9.35 9.94
CA VAL A 268 -36.79 -8.47 10.23
C VAL A 268 -35.71 -8.54 9.13
N CYS A 269 -35.38 -9.74 8.63
CA CYS A 269 -34.42 -9.91 7.54
C CYS A 269 -34.94 -9.26 6.25
N SER A 270 -36.20 -9.51 5.90
CA SER A 270 -36.87 -8.90 4.74
C SER A 270 -36.95 -7.37 4.83
N ALA A 271 -37.24 -6.81 6.02
CA ALA A 271 -37.26 -5.37 6.24
C ALA A 271 -35.85 -4.74 6.11
N SER A 272 -34.82 -5.42 6.64
CA SER A 272 -33.43 -4.98 6.54
C SER A 272 -32.94 -4.97 5.09
N VAL A 273 -33.29 -5.98 4.30
CA VAL A 273 -32.97 -6.04 2.86
C VAL A 273 -33.69 -4.94 2.08
N ARG A 274 -34.98 -4.67 2.35
CA ARG A 274 -35.70 -3.55 1.73
C ARG A 274 -35.07 -2.20 2.04
N PHE A 275 -34.63 -2.00 3.27
CA PHE A 275 -33.89 -0.80 3.66
C PHE A 275 -32.57 -0.70 2.88
N LEU A 276 -31.75 -1.76 2.90
CA LEU A 276 -30.44 -1.75 2.25
C LEU A 276 -30.55 -1.55 0.73
N ARG A 277 -31.50 -2.21 0.05
CA ARG A 277 -31.77 -2.06 -1.39
C ARG A 277 -32.01 -0.61 -1.81
N ARG A 278 -32.53 0.24 -0.92
CA ARG A 278 -32.78 1.67 -1.21
C ARG A 278 -31.49 2.49 -1.28
N PHE A 279 -30.40 1.99 -0.68
CA PHE A 279 -29.15 2.74 -0.51
C PHE A 279 -27.93 2.06 -1.13
N THR A 280 -27.97 0.76 -1.43
CA THR A 280 -26.87 0.06 -2.09
C THR A 280 -26.76 0.40 -3.57
N ASP A 281 -25.52 0.44 -4.07
CA ASP A 281 -25.24 0.57 -5.50
C ASP A 281 -25.55 -0.73 -6.28
N GLY A 282 -25.44 -0.68 -7.62
CA GLY A 282 -25.72 -1.83 -8.51
C GLY A 282 -24.73 -3.01 -8.39
N THR A 283 -23.85 -3.02 -7.39
CA THR A 283 -22.89 -4.11 -7.14
C THR A 283 -23.33 -5.07 -6.04
N VAL A 284 -24.60 -4.98 -5.61
CA VAL A 284 -25.18 -5.84 -4.58
C VAL A 284 -26.43 -6.52 -5.10
N THR A 285 -26.40 -7.85 -5.12
CA THR A 285 -27.57 -8.69 -5.37
C THR A 285 -28.12 -9.20 -4.04
N TYR A 286 -29.43 -9.39 -3.95
CA TYR A 286 -30.08 -9.89 -2.74
C TYR A 286 -30.91 -11.10 -3.08
N GLU A 287 -30.58 -12.23 -2.48
CA GLU A 287 -31.18 -13.53 -2.78
C GLU A 287 -31.66 -14.18 -1.47
N PRO A 288 -32.82 -14.85 -1.50
CA PRO A 288 -33.20 -15.76 -0.43
C PRO A 288 -32.14 -16.84 -0.20
N ASN A 289 -31.86 -17.17 1.06
CA ASN A 289 -30.88 -18.18 1.44
C ASN A 289 -31.16 -19.59 0.89
N ARG A 290 -32.42 -19.89 0.52
CA ARG A 290 -32.82 -21.12 -0.20
C ARG A 290 -32.15 -21.30 -1.57
N TYR A 291 -31.53 -20.25 -2.12
CA TYR A 291 -30.76 -20.30 -3.37
C TYR A 291 -29.25 -20.49 -3.14
N LEU A 292 -28.83 -20.79 -1.91
CA LEU A 292 -27.45 -21.19 -1.63
C LEU A 292 -27.21 -22.62 -2.09
N ASP A 293 -26.28 -22.80 -3.03
CA ASP A 293 -25.89 -24.12 -3.55
C ASP A 293 -24.95 -24.91 -2.61
N ASP A 294 -24.51 -24.29 -1.50
CA ASP A 294 -23.59 -24.90 -0.52
C ASP A 294 -24.37 -25.32 0.77
N PRO A 295 -24.49 -26.62 1.06
CA PRO A 295 -25.22 -27.14 2.22
C PRO A 295 -24.68 -26.66 3.59
N VAL A 296 -23.40 -26.28 3.67
CA VAL A 296 -22.80 -25.72 4.89
C VAL A 296 -23.23 -24.27 5.06
N LEU A 297 -23.22 -23.50 3.97
CA LEU A 297 -23.68 -22.11 4.00
C LEU A 297 -25.19 -22.03 4.23
N GLU A 298 -25.98 -22.94 3.65
CA GLU A 298 -27.42 -23.03 3.85
C GLU A 298 -27.76 -23.19 5.34
N ARG A 299 -27.12 -24.14 6.04
CA ARG A 299 -27.29 -24.35 7.48
C ARG A 299 -26.86 -23.13 8.31
N LEU A 300 -25.79 -22.44 7.93
CA LEU A 300 -25.35 -21.21 8.60
C LEU A 300 -26.30 -20.04 8.34
N ALA A 301 -26.98 -20.03 7.19
CA ALA A 301 -27.94 -19.00 6.81
C ALA A 301 -29.24 -19.08 7.61
N GLU A 302 -29.54 -20.23 8.24
CA GLU A 302 -30.65 -20.38 9.17
C GLU A 302 -30.45 -19.55 10.45
N GLU A 303 -29.21 -19.25 10.82
CA GLU A 303 -28.89 -18.55 12.07
C GLU A 303 -28.31 -17.14 11.86
N ALA A 304 -27.83 -16.84 10.65
CA ALA A 304 -27.16 -15.58 10.35
C ALA A 304 -27.32 -15.12 8.90
N LEU A 305 -27.15 -13.80 8.69
CA LEU A 305 -27.00 -13.19 7.38
C LEU A 305 -25.68 -13.63 6.76
N ILE A 306 -25.70 -13.98 5.46
CA ILE A 306 -24.50 -14.37 4.71
C ILE A 306 -24.28 -13.38 3.56
N VAL A 307 -23.03 -12.99 3.33
CA VAL A 307 -22.62 -12.24 2.14
C VAL A 307 -21.55 -13.04 1.42
N THR A 308 -21.77 -13.34 0.15
CA THR A 308 -20.82 -14.04 -0.73
C THR A 308 -20.26 -13.09 -1.79
N GLY A 309 -19.10 -13.43 -2.35
CA GLY A 309 -18.36 -12.57 -3.28
C GLY A 309 -17.36 -11.64 -2.56
N ASP A 310 -16.55 -10.92 -3.34
CA ASP A 310 -15.53 -9.99 -2.78
C ASP A 310 -14.58 -10.67 -1.75
N GLY A 311 -14.08 -11.87 -2.10
CA GLY A 311 -13.06 -12.58 -1.33
C GLY A 311 -13.57 -13.38 -0.13
N GLY A 312 -14.87 -13.67 -0.01
CA GLY A 312 -15.32 -14.70 0.94
C GLY A 312 -16.81 -15.01 0.94
N PRO A 313 -17.22 -16.02 1.71
CA PRO A 313 -18.43 -15.94 2.51
C PRO A 313 -18.14 -15.20 3.82
N TRP A 314 -18.94 -14.19 4.11
CA TRP A 314 -18.93 -13.41 5.34
C TRP A 314 -20.23 -13.68 6.10
N PHE A 315 -20.17 -13.74 7.43
CA PHE A 315 -21.30 -14.15 8.26
C PHE A 315 -21.64 -13.10 9.31
N ALA A 316 -22.93 -13.04 9.68
CA ALA A 316 -23.44 -12.25 10.80
C ALA A 316 -23.00 -10.78 10.72
N VAL A 317 -22.31 -10.27 11.75
CA VAL A 317 -21.87 -8.87 11.82
C VAL A 317 -20.86 -8.52 10.72
N ALA A 318 -20.03 -9.47 10.29
CA ALA A 318 -19.10 -9.24 9.19
C ALA A 318 -19.85 -9.11 7.84
N ALA A 319 -20.90 -9.90 7.64
CA ALA A 319 -21.80 -9.78 6.51
C ALA A 319 -22.51 -8.41 6.49
N VAL A 320 -23.01 -7.97 7.65
CA VAL A 320 -23.66 -6.65 7.81
C VAL A 320 -22.68 -5.50 7.52
N SER A 321 -21.45 -5.57 8.05
CA SER A 321 -20.40 -4.58 7.78
C SER A 321 -20.09 -4.49 6.27
N LYS A 322 -19.96 -5.63 5.59
CA LYS A 322 -19.72 -5.69 4.13
C LYS A 322 -20.88 -5.09 3.34
N ALA A 323 -22.12 -5.44 3.66
CA ALA A 323 -23.31 -4.90 3.00
C ALA A 323 -23.46 -3.37 3.23
N LEU A 324 -23.24 -2.88 4.45
CA LEU A 324 -23.28 -1.44 4.76
C LEU A 324 -22.16 -0.66 4.04
N GLY A 325 -21.00 -1.27 3.80
CA GLY A 325 -19.95 -0.67 2.99
C GLY A 325 -20.36 -0.33 1.55
N ARG A 326 -21.51 -0.86 1.09
CA ARG A 326 -22.09 -0.63 -0.24
C ARG A 326 -23.17 0.44 -0.27
N THR A 327 -23.60 1.02 0.87
CA THR A 327 -24.70 2.00 0.94
C THR A 327 -24.27 3.48 0.84
N GLY A 328 -23.17 3.76 0.12
CA GLY A 328 -22.64 5.12 -0.07
C GLY A 328 -21.57 5.55 0.95
N PRO A 329 -21.20 6.86 1.01
CA PRO A 329 -20.10 7.36 1.84
C PRO A 329 -20.31 7.14 3.35
N LEU A 330 -21.51 7.40 3.87
CA LEU A 330 -21.82 7.21 5.28
C LEU A 330 -21.82 5.72 5.65
N GLY A 331 -22.39 4.87 4.80
CA GLY A 331 -22.37 3.42 4.95
C GLY A 331 -20.96 2.83 5.04
N ARG A 332 -20.00 3.38 4.26
CA ARG A 332 -18.59 2.99 4.35
C ARG A 332 -17.96 3.29 5.70
N VAL A 333 -18.23 4.47 6.25
CA VAL A 333 -17.72 4.86 7.58
C VAL A 333 -18.31 3.94 8.64
N VAL A 334 -19.63 3.74 8.62
CA VAL A 334 -20.32 2.87 9.59
C VAL A 334 -19.86 1.41 9.46
N GLY A 335 -19.77 0.88 8.25
CA GLY A 335 -19.28 -0.48 7.98
C GLY A 335 -17.85 -0.68 8.47
N GLY A 336 -16.96 0.30 8.23
CA GLY A 336 -15.58 0.29 8.71
C GLY A 336 -15.48 0.33 10.25
N LEU A 337 -16.31 1.15 10.91
CA LEU A 337 -16.38 1.21 12.37
C LEU A 337 -16.85 -0.13 12.97
N ILE A 338 -17.86 -0.77 12.37
CA ILE A 338 -18.37 -2.09 12.81
C ILE A 338 -17.31 -3.18 12.64
N ALA A 339 -16.39 -3.04 11.67
CA ALA A 339 -15.32 -4.01 11.44
C ALA A 339 -14.19 -3.96 12.50
N LEU A 340 -14.10 -2.88 13.31
CA LEU A 340 -13.09 -2.75 14.35
C LEU A 340 -13.24 -3.86 15.41
N PRO A 341 -12.16 -4.51 15.90
CA PRO A 341 -12.25 -5.71 16.73
C PRO A 341 -13.14 -5.58 17.99
N VAL A 342 -13.04 -4.45 18.69
CA VAL A 342 -13.83 -4.18 19.91
C VAL A 342 -15.30 -3.97 19.57
N VAL A 343 -15.58 -3.15 18.54
CA VAL A 343 -16.93 -2.84 18.10
C VAL A 343 -17.61 -4.08 17.53
N ARG A 344 -16.91 -4.86 16.70
CA ARG A 344 -17.36 -6.14 16.13
C ARG A 344 -17.76 -7.13 17.21
N SER A 345 -17.00 -7.21 18.31
CA SER A 345 -17.29 -8.11 19.43
C SER A 345 -18.59 -7.73 20.15
N LEU A 346 -18.77 -6.44 20.44
CA LEU A 346 -19.99 -5.91 21.05
C LEU A 346 -21.21 -6.03 20.10
N ALA A 347 -21.04 -5.63 18.84
CA ALA A 347 -22.06 -5.78 17.81
C ALA A 347 -22.44 -7.26 17.60
N GLY A 348 -21.49 -8.19 17.76
CA GLY A 348 -21.74 -9.63 17.73
C GLY A 348 -22.68 -10.12 18.82
N ILE A 349 -22.60 -9.54 20.03
CA ILE A 349 -23.52 -9.84 21.13
C ILE A 349 -24.93 -9.36 20.79
N VAL A 350 -25.05 -8.10 20.37
CA VAL A 350 -26.34 -7.50 19.98
C VAL A 350 -26.97 -8.27 18.81
N TYR A 351 -26.17 -8.59 17.80
CA TYR A 351 -26.61 -9.35 16.63
C TYR A 351 -27.17 -10.71 17.02
N ARG A 352 -26.47 -11.48 17.86
CA ARG A 352 -26.96 -12.79 18.34
C ARG A 352 -28.27 -12.66 19.13
N LEU A 353 -28.42 -11.61 19.93
CA LEU A 353 -29.66 -11.35 20.66
C LEU A 353 -30.83 -11.09 19.71
N VAL A 354 -30.62 -10.27 18.68
CA VAL A 354 -31.62 -9.98 17.65
C VAL A 354 -31.93 -11.23 16.81
N ALA A 355 -30.90 -11.94 16.34
CA ALA A 355 -31.05 -13.15 15.53
C ALA A 355 -31.84 -14.25 16.26
N ARG A 356 -31.57 -14.49 17.55
CA ARG A 356 -32.31 -15.46 18.38
C ARG A 356 -33.76 -15.07 18.64
N ASN A 357 -34.07 -13.78 18.62
CA ASN A 357 -35.42 -13.26 18.89
C ASN A 357 -36.13 -12.75 17.62
N ARG A 358 -35.57 -12.99 16.43
CA ARG A 358 -35.98 -12.33 15.17
C ARG A 358 -37.45 -12.53 14.82
N GLN A 359 -38.02 -13.70 15.13
CA GLN A 359 -39.44 -13.99 14.89
C GLN A 359 -40.35 -13.22 15.86
N ARG A 360 -40.00 -13.17 17.15
CA ARG A 360 -40.72 -12.39 18.16
C ARG A 360 -40.65 -10.89 17.89
N ILE A 361 -39.48 -10.41 17.44
CA ILE A 361 -39.27 -9.01 17.05
C ILE A 361 -40.10 -8.68 15.80
N SER A 362 -40.12 -9.58 14.81
CA SER A 362 -40.95 -9.42 13.59
C SER A 362 -42.43 -9.28 13.96
N ALA A 363 -42.95 -10.15 14.84
CA ALA A 363 -44.34 -10.10 15.30
C ALA A 363 -44.65 -8.80 16.08
N ARG A 364 -43.76 -8.38 16.99
CA ARG A 364 -43.95 -7.17 17.81
C ARG A 364 -43.91 -5.88 17.01
N LEU A 365 -43.12 -5.85 15.93
CA LEU A 365 -42.96 -4.67 15.07
C LEU A 365 -43.88 -4.72 13.83
N GLY A 366 -44.74 -5.73 13.70
CA GLY A 366 -45.62 -5.89 12.54
C GLY A 366 -44.86 -6.06 11.21
N LEU A 367 -43.64 -6.58 11.24
CA LEU A 367 -42.82 -6.75 10.05
C LEU A 367 -43.24 -8.02 9.31
N VAL A 368 -43.78 -7.85 8.11
CA VAL A 368 -44.25 -8.96 7.26
C VAL A 368 -43.08 -9.56 6.47
N ALA A 369 -43.02 -10.90 6.44
CA ALA A 369 -42.15 -11.67 5.56
C ALA A 369 -42.50 -11.40 4.08
N ALA A 370 -41.53 -11.56 3.16
CA ALA A 370 -41.70 -11.15 1.77
C ALA A 370 -42.84 -11.87 1.03
N CYS A 371 -43.28 -13.04 1.51
CA CYS A 371 -44.31 -13.87 0.87
C CYS A 371 -45.54 -14.21 1.73
N ARG A 372 -45.82 -13.50 2.84
CA ARG A 372 -47.18 -13.55 3.42
C ARG A 372 -48.02 -12.44 2.83
N LEU A 373 -48.80 -12.78 1.80
CA LEU A 373 -50.03 -12.05 1.53
C LEU A 373 -50.87 -12.04 2.82
N PRO A 374 -51.55 -10.94 3.15
CA PRO A 374 -52.43 -10.91 4.32
C PRO A 374 -53.48 -12.00 4.17
N ASP A 375 -53.66 -12.81 5.23
CA ASP A 375 -54.81 -13.71 5.31
C ASP A 375 -56.07 -12.82 5.24
N SER A 376 -56.88 -13.05 4.21
CA SER A 376 -58.17 -12.38 4.04
C SER A 376 -59.13 -12.90 5.12
N GLU A 377 -59.46 -12.05 6.09
CA GLU A 377 -60.76 -12.11 6.78
C GLU A 377 -61.64 -10.95 6.33
#